data_AF-A0A7X2BU17-F1
#
_entry.id   AF-A0A7X2BU17-F1
#
_cell.length_a   1.000
_cell.length_b   1.000
_cell.length_c   1.000
_cell.angle_alpha   90.00
_cell.angle_beta   90.00
_cell.angle_gamma   90.00
#
_symmetry.space_group_name_H-M   'P 1'
#
loop_
_entity.id
_entity.type
_entity.pdbx_description
1 polymer ?
#
loop_
_entity_poly.entity_id
_entity_poly.type
_entity_poly.pdbx_seq_one_letter_code
_entity_poly.pdbx_strand_id
1 'polypeptide(L)'
;MANNLNSIREVWKPIRIEFELWHFTSKGSVYKDIWKGNLTLNGAAKTPICRYELTEADKISIDNSILTIVFGVERGHAHDLGWNHFKLIFAPKPRPAPTLLEHQGALFLDLNVVGVGFRYVRLNSLFAKEFSRKAQFSLESVLNWESQHTLEPPYPDAANVAQPLDFNSANARYFWEIFFHVPHLIAHRLHSEFDYIGAENWLHNIFNPQIRVQALNPPPQEEYRYWACRPLAEPGIASYELDNLGDPDAIAYSEPLHYRKNIFIFYVNNLIARGDMLYRQLTRPPSTKPNCIM
;
A
#
# COMPACT_ATOMS: atom_id res chain seq x y z
N MET A 1 -52.15 64.48 -5.10
CA MET A 1 -51.78 64.45 -6.54
C MET A 1 -50.63 63.47 -6.67
N ALA A 2 -50.78 62.44 -7.51
CA ALA A 2 -49.83 61.33 -7.64
C ALA A 2 -48.57 61.79 -8.39
N ASN A 3 -47.39 61.55 -7.82
CA ASN A 3 -46.10 61.76 -8.50
C ASN A 3 -45.84 60.60 -9.45
N ASN A 4 -46.19 60.78 -10.72
CA ASN A 4 -45.77 59.90 -11.80
C ASN A 4 -44.29 60.18 -12.11
N LEU A 5 -43.38 59.43 -11.47
CA LEU A 5 -41.98 59.38 -11.88
C LEU A 5 -41.89 58.59 -13.19
N ASN A 6 -41.72 59.31 -14.30
CA ASN A 6 -41.37 58.71 -15.58
C ASN A 6 -39.97 58.10 -15.46
N SER A 7 -39.85 56.77 -15.46
CA SER A 7 -38.56 56.09 -15.61
C SER A 7 -38.36 55.73 -17.08
N ILE A 8 -37.26 56.21 -17.66
CA ILE A 8 -36.82 55.80 -19.00
C ILE A 8 -35.93 54.58 -18.81
N ARG A 9 -36.30 53.46 -19.44
CA ARG A 9 -35.50 52.25 -19.50
C ARG A 9 -35.03 52.06 -20.93
N GLU A 10 -33.76 52.37 -21.18
CA GLU A 10 -33.12 52.04 -22.46
C GLU A 10 -32.76 50.55 -22.46
N VAL A 11 -33.27 49.82 -23.44
CA VAL A 11 -32.90 48.43 -23.68
C VAL A 11 -32.07 48.39 -24.95
N TRP A 12 -30.78 48.13 -24.80
CA TRP A 12 -29.86 47.96 -25.92
C TRP A 12 -30.34 46.82 -26.82
N LYS A 13 -30.43 47.07 -28.13
CA LYS A 13 -30.77 46.01 -29.09
C LYS A 13 -29.66 44.95 -29.09
N PRO A 14 -30.01 43.65 -29.17
CA PRO A 14 -29.01 42.60 -29.25
C PRO A 14 -28.19 42.77 -30.54
N ILE A 15 -26.87 42.88 -30.38
CA ILE A 15 -25.92 43.05 -31.47
C ILE A 15 -25.42 41.67 -31.90
N ARG A 16 -25.44 41.37 -33.21
CA ARG A 16 -24.91 40.14 -33.78
C ARG A 16 -23.67 40.46 -34.61
N ILE A 17 -22.50 40.05 -34.12
CA ILE A 17 -21.18 40.32 -34.72
C ILE A 17 -20.34 39.03 -34.68
N GLU A 18 -19.37 38.94 -35.58
CA GLU A 18 -18.37 37.89 -35.59
C GLU A 18 -17.36 38.06 -34.46
N PHE A 19 -17.24 37.04 -33.62
CA PHE A 19 -16.24 36.96 -32.57
C PHE A 19 -15.22 35.91 -32.91
N GLU A 20 -14.01 36.13 -32.41
CA GLU A 20 -12.90 35.22 -32.60
C GLU A 20 -12.30 34.84 -31.25
N LEU A 21 -11.73 33.64 -31.22
CA LEU A 21 -10.93 33.11 -30.14
C LEU A 21 -9.57 32.75 -30.75
N TRP A 22 -8.52 33.39 -30.28
CA TRP A 22 -7.17 33.16 -30.78
C TRP A 22 -6.16 33.19 -29.64
N HIS A 23 -4.95 32.73 -29.91
CA HIS A 23 -3.83 32.97 -29.02
C HIS A 23 -2.64 33.50 -29.81
N PHE A 24 -1.73 34.17 -29.10
CA PHE A 24 -0.48 34.67 -29.68
C PHE A 24 0.70 34.11 -28.91
N THR A 25 1.80 33.94 -29.64
CA THR A 25 3.11 33.54 -29.10
C THR A 25 3.83 34.77 -28.56
N SER A 26 4.71 34.59 -27.57
CA SER A 26 5.37 35.71 -26.87
C SER A 26 6.23 36.60 -27.79
N LYS A 27 6.67 36.06 -28.94
CA LYS A 27 7.35 36.82 -29.99
C LYS A 27 6.41 37.73 -30.82
N GLY A 28 5.12 37.77 -30.50
CA GLY A 28 4.16 38.76 -30.99
C GLY A 28 3.77 38.68 -32.46
N SER A 29 4.29 37.72 -33.22
CA SER A 29 4.20 37.75 -34.69
C SER A 29 3.33 36.64 -35.31
N VAL A 30 2.88 35.66 -34.52
CA VAL A 30 2.07 34.55 -35.04
C VAL A 30 0.78 34.43 -34.22
N TYR A 31 -0.32 34.79 -34.88
CA TYR A 31 -1.69 34.58 -34.43
C TYR A 31 -2.12 33.19 -34.86
N LYS A 32 -2.76 32.45 -33.95
CA LYS A 32 -3.37 31.18 -34.29
C LYS A 32 -4.82 31.16 -33.82
N ASP A 33 -5.70 31.03 -34.80
CA ASP A 33 -7.13 31.03 -34.59
C ASP A 33 -7.57 29.69 -34.01
N ILE A 34 -8.29 29.75 -32.90
CA ILE A 34 -8.92 28.61 -32.22
C ILE A 34 -10.36 28.47 -32.70
N TRP A 35 -11.07 29.60 -32.88
CA TRP A 35 -12.46 29.62 -33.30
C TRP A 35 -12.85 30.99 -33.87
N LYS A 36 -13.76 31.01 -34.86
CA LYS A 36 -14.42 32.21 -35.39
C LYS A 36 -15.91 31.94 -35.58
N GLY A 37 -16.76 32.89 -35.25
CA GLY A 37 -18.19 32.78 -35.53
C GLY A 37 -19.08 33.91 -34.99
N ASN A 38 -20.27 34.00 -35.56
CA ASN A 38 -21.25 35.04 -35.21
C ASN A 38 -21.93 34.78 -33.86
N LEU A 39 -21.77 35.69 -32.90
CA LEU A 39 -22.46 35.67 -31.60
C LEU A 39 -23.41 36.85 -31.47
N THR A 40 -24.54 36.60 -30.80
CA THR A 40 -25.50 37.64 -30.45
C THR A 40 -25.32 38.01 -28.98
N LEU A 41 -24.90 39.25 -28.69
CA LEU A 41 -24.69 39.74 -27.34
C LEU A 41 -26.05 40.05 -26.68
N ASN A 42 -26.64 39.04 -26.06
CA ASN A 42 -27.92 39.11 -25.34
C ASN A 42 -27.77 38.77 -23.85
N GLY A 43 -26.55 38.78 -23.32
CA GLY A 43 -26.22 38.37 -21.95
C GLY A 43 -26.05 36.85 -21.75
N ALA A 44 -26.39 36.02 -22.74
CA ALA A 44 -26.22 34.56 -22.71
C ALA A 44 -25.31 34.04 -23.84
N ALA A 45 -24.55 34.94 -24.48
CA ALA A 45 -23.62 34.59 -25.55
C ALA A 45 -22.54 33.64 -25.03
N LYS A 46 -22.34 32.52 -25.72
CA LYS A 46 -21.27 31.55 -25.43
C LYS A 46 -20.72 30.99 -26.73
N THR A 47 -19.42 30.73 -26.73
CA THR A 47 -18.78 29.95 -27.78
C THR A 47 -19.15 28.47 -27.64
N PRO A 48 -19.08 27.68 -28.73
CA PRO A 48 -19.06 26.23 -28.61
C PRO A 48 -17.79 25.77 -27.89
N ILE A 49 -17.82 24.57 -27.33
CA ILE A 49 -16.64 23.96 -26.70
C ILE A 49 -15.58 23.74 -27.79
N CYS A 50 -14.43 24.40 -27.65
CA CYS A 50 -13.30 24.27 -28.56
C CYS A 50 -12.21 23.44 -27.89
N ARG A 51 -11.61 22.50 -28.63
CA ARG A 51 -10.42 21.77 -28.18
C ARG A 51 -9.21 22.35 -28.87
N TYR A 52 -8.20 22.70 -28.09
CA TYR A 52 -6.92 23.19 -28.59
C TYR A 52 -5.80 22.31 -28.04
N GLU A 53 -5.10 21.62 -28.93
CA GLU A 53 -3.91 20.83 -28.59
C GLU A 53 -2.66 21.70 -28.70
N LEU A 54 -1.89 21.77 -27.61
CA LEU A 54 -0.64 22.53 -27.55
C LEU A 54 0.40 21.88 -28.47
N THR A 55 0.86 22.63 -29.48
CA THR A 55 1.94 22.20 -30.36
C THR A 55 3.31 22.34 -29.68
N GLU A 56 4.34 21.64 -30.16
CA GLU A 56 5.72 21.79 -29.65
C GLU A 56 6.22 23.25 -29.73
N ALA A 57 5.81 23.99 -30.77
CA ALA A 57 6.10 25.42 -30.90
C ALA A 57 5.39 26.26 -29.81
N ASP A 58 4.16 25.91 -29.43
CA ASP A 58 3.47 26.55 -28.31
C ASP A 58 4.21 26.26 -27.00
N LYS A 59 4.62 25.01 -26.76
CA LYS A 59 5.39 24.62 -25.56
C LYS A 59 6.71 25.39 -25.42
N ILE A 60 7.36 25.73 -26.53
CA ILE A 60 8.62 26.50 -26.57
C ILE A 60 8.36 28.02 -26.44
N SER A 61 7.21 28.52 -26.92
CA SER A 61 6.84 29.93 -26.92
C SER A 61 6.11 30.41 -25.66
N ILE A 62 5.71 29.49 -24.77
CA ILE A 62 5.17 29.84 -23.47
C ILE A 62 6.33 30.44 -22.64
N ASP A 63 6.60 31.74 -22.85
CA ASP A 63 7.47 32.52 -21.98
C ASP A 63 6.91 32.42 -20.56
N ASN A 64 7.70 31.86 -19.65
CA ASN A 64 7.36 31.75 -18.22
C ASN A 64 6.07 30.99 -17.89
N SER A 65 5.73 29.95 -18.65
CA SER A 65 4.52 29.16 -18.37
C SER A 65 3.18 29.89 -18.61
N ILE A 66 3.15 31.02 -19.34
CA ILE A 66 1.90 31.76 -19.59
C ILE A 66 1.46 31.64 -21.06
N LEU A 67 0.27 31.10 -21.31
CA LEU A 67 -0.43 31.18 -22.60
C LEU A 67 -1.56 32.20 -22.50
N THR A 68 -1.55 33.22 -23.35
CA THR A 68 -2.62 34.22 -23.39
C THR A 68 -3.60 33.89 -24.51
N ILE A 69 -4.83 33.56 -24.12
CA ILE A 69 -5.97 33.39 -25.02
C ILE A 69 -6.71 34.71 -25.09
N VAL A 70 -7.08 35.14 -26.28
CA VAL A 70 -7.84 36.36 -26.52
C VAL A 70 -9.19 35.99 -27.09
N PHE A 71 -10.23 36.60 -26.53
CA PHE A 71 -11.59 36.51 -27.06
C PHE A 71 -12.12 37.91 -27.32
N GLY A 72 -12.59 38.15 -28.53
CA GLY A 72 -13.10 39.47 -28.91
C GLY A 72 -13.31 39.60 -30.41
N VAL A 73 -13.42 40.84 -30.86
CA VAL A 73 -13.51 41.19 -32.28
C VAL A 73 -12.12 41.67 -32.73
N GLU A 74 -11.65 41.19 -33.88
CA GLU A 74 -10.32 41.55 -34.41
C GLU A 74 -10.23 43.06 -34.74
N ARG A 75 -9.02 43.63 -34.63
CA ARG A 75 -8.73 45.03 -34.96
C ARG A 75 -8.91 45.27 -36.47
N GLY A 76 -10.06 45.85 -36.83
CA GLY A 76 -10.35 46.23 -38.22
C GLY A 76 -11.80 46.62 -38.49
N HIS A 77 -12.73 46.28 -37.58
CA HIS A 77 -14.14 46.63 -37.71
C HIS A 77 -14.57 47.74 -36.74
N ALA A 78 -15.30 48.71 -37.28
CA ALA A 78 -15.71 49.98 -36.67
C ALA A 78 -16.82 49.84 -35.62
N HIS A 79 -16.55 49.11 -34.53
CA HIS A 79 -17.44 49.07 -33.37
C HIS A 79 -16.62 49.29 -32.10
N ASP A 80 -17.16 50.04 -31.13
CA ASP A 80 -16.57 50.32 -29.81
C ASP A 80 -16.39 49.08 -28.91
N LEU A 81 -16.29 47.89 -29.50
CA LEU A 81 -16.18 46.60 -28.85
C LEU A 81 -14.72 46.21 -28.75
N GLY A 82 -14.26 45.95 -27.52
CA GLY A 82 -12.90 45.51 -27.23
C GLY A 82 -12.73 43.99 -27.24
N TRP A 83 -11.54 43.57 -26.82
CA TRP A 83 -11.19 42.17 -26.58
C TRP A 83 -10.83 41.93 -25.10
N ASN A 84 -10.97 40.68 -24.66
CA ASN A 84 -10.56 40.23 -23.33
C ASN A 84 -9.39 39.25 -23.44
N HIS A 85 -8.44 39.37 -22.50
CA HIS A 85 -7.28 38.49 -22.42
C HIS A 85 -7.44 37.54 -21.23
N PHE A 86 -7.26 36.25 -21.49
CA PHE A 86 -7.26 35.18 -20.51
C PHE A 86 -5.86 34.57 -20.43
N LYS A 87 -5.20 34.73 -19.28
CA LYS A 87 -3.87 34.17 -19.05
C LYS A 87 -3.99 32.80 -18.41
N LEU A 88 -3.57 31.77 -19.13
CA LEU A 88 -3.41 30.41 -18.61
C LEU A 88 -1.98 30.25 -18.10
N ILE A 89 -1.83 29.95 -16.82
CA ILE A 89 -0.53 29.77 -16.16
C ILE A 89 -0.29 28.27 -15.93
N PHE A 90 0.68 27.71 -16.64
CA PHE A 90 1.13 26.33 -16.55
C PHE A 90 2.27 26.17 -15.54
N ALA A 91 2.01 26.34 -14.24
CA ALA A 91 3.06 26.12 -13.26
C ALA A 91 3.61 24.69 -13.38
N PRO A 92 4.91 24.48 -13.67
CA PRO A 92 5.49 23.15 -13.63
C PRO A 92 5.34 22.66 -12.20
N LYS A 93 4.52 21.62 -12.02
CA LYS A 93 4.45 20.91 -10.75
C LYS A 93 5.46 19.76 -10.86
N PRO A 94 6.72 19.95 -10.44
CA PRO A 94 7.65 18.83 -10.39
C PRO A 94 6.98 17.76 -9.56
N ARG A 95 6.82 16.57 -10.13
CA ARG A 95 6.35 15.42 -9.38
C ARG A 95 7.58 14.85 -8.72
N PRO A 96 7.78 15.08 -7.40
CA PRO A 96 8.90 14.47 -6.71
C PRO A 96 8.78 12.95 -6.87
N ALA A 97 9.76 12.35 -7.54
CA ALA A 97 9.80 10.92 -7.75
C ALA A 97 10.69 10.29 -6.68
N PRO A 98 10.24 9.21 -6.03
CA PRO A 98 11.09 8.48 -5.11
C PRO A 98 12.23 7.81 -5.89
N THR A 99 13.39 7.68 -5.25
CA THR A 99 14.59 7.11 -5.86
C THR A 99 14.90 5.74 -5.29
N LEU A 100 15.58 4.91 -6.08
CA LEU A 100 16.10 3.62 -5.63
C LEU A 100 17.51 3.81 -5.08
N LEU A 101 17.79 3.24 -3.92
CA LEU A 101 19.07 3.31 -3.25
C LEU A 101 19.53 1.90 -2.87
N GLU A 102 20.78 1.58 -3.18
CA GLU A 102 21.43 0.34 -2.74
C GLU A 102 22.36 0.61 -1.57
N HIS A 103 22.26 -0.19 -0.51
CA HIS A 103 23.16 -0.14 0.64
C HIS A 103 23.45 -1.56 1.14
N GLN A 104 24.72 -1.99 1.07
CA GLN A 104 25.17 -3.32 1.52
C GLN A 104 24.37 -4.49 0.90
N GLY A 105 23.98 -4.37 -0.37
CA GLY A 105 23.16 -5.36 -1.09
C GLY A 105 21.65 -5.31 -0.79
N ALA A 106 21.21 -4.52 0.19
CA ALA A 106 19.81 -4.21 0.40
C ALA A 106 19.38 -3.05 -0.51
N LEU A 107 18.20 -3.18 -1.12
CA LEU A 107 17.57 -2.20 -2.00
C LEU A 107 16.46 -1.48 -1.25
N PHE A 108 16.50 -0.16 -1.30
CA PHE A 108 15.54 0.72 -0.64
C PHE A 108 14.90 1.67 -1.64
N LEU A 109 13.65 2.01 -1.39
CA LEU A 109 12.97 3.15 -2.00
C LEU A 109 13.09 4.34 -1.04
N ASP A 110 13.79 5.42 -1.45
CA ASP A 110 13.89 6.67 -0.69
C ASP A 110 12.69 7.56 -1.00
N LEU A 111 11.85 7.74 0.01
CA LEU A 111 10.61 8.51 -0.01
C LEU A 111 10.77 9.91 0.60
N ASN A 112 12.00 10.36 0.86
CA ASN A 112 12.26 11.71 1.41
C ASN A 112 11.51 12.81 0.62
N VAL A 113 11.45 12.67 -0.71
CA VAL A 113 10.81 13.66 -1.60
C VAL A 113 9.27 13.60 -1.56
N VAL A 114 8.68 12.50 -1.08
CA VAL A 114 7.22 12.33 -0.97
C VAL A 114 6.69 12.93 0.34
N GLY A 115 7.54 13.06 1.36
CA GLY A 115 7.16 13.66 2.65
C GLY A 115 6.22 12.79 3.48
N VAL A 116 6.28 11.47 3.33
CA VAL A 116 5.60 10.52 4.23
C VAL A 116 6.40 10.34 5.51
N GLY A 117 5.75 9.92 6.60
CA GLY A 117 6.36 9.81 7.94
C GLY A 117 7.51 8.79 8.09
N PHE A 118 7.92 8.13 7.01
CA PHE A 118 9.05 7.19 6.95
C PHE A 118 9.87 7.44 5.67
N ARG A 119 11.19 7.35 5.78
CA ARG A 119 12.08 7.70 4.66
C ARG A 119 12.37 6.52 3.73
N TYR A 120 12.69 5.35 4.28
CA TYR A 120 13.13 4.22 3.47
C TYR A 120 12.13 3.07 3.55
N VAL A 121 11.80 2.49 2.40
CA VAL A 121 11.10 1.20 2.30
C VAL A 121 12.05 0.18 1.72
N ARG A 122 12.32 -0.89 2.47
CA ARG A 122 13.11 -2.01 1.96
C ARG A 122 12.30 -2.79 0.93
N LEU A 123 12.90 -3.04 -0.23
CA LEU A 123 12.27 -3.75 -1.35
C LEU A 123 12.67 -5.23 -1.41
N ASN A 124 13.94 -5.55 -1.20
CA ASN A 124 14.45 -6.92 -1.21
C ASN A 124 14.72 -7.43 0.21
N SER A 125 15.00 -8.73 0.33
CA SER A 125 15.51 -9.33 1.55
C SER A 125 16.73 -10.19 1.21
N LEU A 126 17.75 -10.17 2.08
CA LEU A 126 18.92 -11.04 1.95
C LEU A 126 18.72 -12.38 2.66
N PHE A 127 17.57 -12.58 3.31
CA PHE A 127 17.25 -13.77 4.09
C PHE A 127 17.34 -15.06 3.27
N ALA A 128 17.04 -15.04 1.97
CA ALA A 128 17.03 -16.24 1.13
C ALA A 128 18.35 -17.03 1.13
N LYS A 129 19.50 -16.34 1.21
CA LYS A 129 20.82 -17.00 1.28
C LYS A 129 21.01 -17.73 2.60
N GLU A 130 20.68 -17.08 3.70
CA GLU A 130 20.71 -17.68 5.04
C GLU A 130 19.68 -18.81 5.16
N PHE A 131 18.49 -18.63 4.62
CA PHE A 131 17.46 -19.64 4.54
C PHE A 131 17.97 -20.91 3.85
N SER A 132 18.57 -20.78 2.66
CA SER A 132 19.14 -21.92 1.95
C SER A 132 20.25 -22.60 2.74
N ARG A 133 21.11 -21.84 3.42
CA ARG A 133 22.19 -22.38 4.26
C ARG A 133 21.63 -23.20 5.43
N LYS A 134 20.58 -22.71 6.09
CA LYS A 134 19.93 -23.42 7.20
C LYS A 134 19.13 -24.64 6.73
N ALA A 135 18.50 -24.54 5.56
CA ALA A 135 17.74 -25.62 4.95
C ALA A 135 18.60 -26.84 4.59
N GLN A 136 19.87 -26.60 4.25
CA GLN A 136 20.84 -27.69 4.01
C GLN A 136 21.16 -28.49 5.28
N PHE A 137 20.96 -27.91 6.46
CA PHE A 137 21.19 -28.60 7.73
C PHE A 137 19.97 -29.41 8.16
N SER A 138 18.83 -28.74 8.35
CA SER A 138 17.56 -29.41 8.65
C SER A 138 16.38 -28.45 8.48
N LEU A 139 15.17 -29.02 8.33
CA LEU A 139 13.93 -28.27 8.35
C LEU A 139 13.73 -27.52 9.69
N GLU A 140 14.03 -28.18 10.81
CA GLU A 140 13.90 -27.60 12.14
C GLU A 140 14.83 -26.38 12.30
N SER A 141 16.04 -26.43 11.72
CA SER A 141 16.96 -25.28 11.74
C SER A 141 16.42 -24.08 10.99
N VAL A 142 15.62 -24.29 9.94
CA VAL A 142 14.98 -23.21 9.16
C VAL A 142 13.82 -22.58 9.92
N LEU A 143 12.95 -23.40 10.51
CA LEU A 143 11.72 -22.94 11.15
C LEU A 143 11.92 -22.49 12.60
N ASN A 144 13.10 -22.72 13.18
CA ASN A 144 13.38 -22.34 14.56
C ASN A 144 13.28 -20.83 14.83
N TRP A 145 13.17 -20.51 16.11
CA TRP A 145 13.07 -19.14 16.61
C TRP A 145 14.24 -18.25 16.18
N GLU A 146 15.47 -18.78 16.19
CA GLU A 146 16.69 -18.04 15.82
C GLU A 146 16.67 -17.60 14.35
N SER A 147 16.11 -18.43 13.45
CA SER A 147 15.98 -18.11 12.04
C SER A 147 15.07 -16.93 11.76
N GLN A 148 14.01 -16.80 12.54
CA GLN A 148 13.11 -15.67 12.47
C GLN A 148 13.74 -14.36 13.00
N HIS A 149 14.88 -14.45 13.69
CA HIS A 149 15.67 -13.31 14.20
C HIS A 149 16.95 -13.06 13.38
N THR A 150 17.02 -13.64 12.17
CA THR A 150 18.13 -13.39 11.26
C THR A 150 18.21 -11.89 11.00
N LEU A 151 19.42 -11.33 11.16
CA LEU A 151 19.67 -9.92 10.97
C LEU A 151 19.83 -9.61 9.49
N GLU A 152 19.23 -8.50 9.07
CA GLU A 152 19.38 -7.91 7.77
C GLU A 152 20.21 -6.62 7.85
N PRO A 153 20.79 -6.16 6.72
CA PRO A 153 21.64 -4.97 6.70
C PRO A 153 20.96 -3.73 7.31
N PRO A 154 21.73 -2.78 7.85
CA PRO A 154 21.18 -1.54 8.40
C PRO A 154 20.50 -0.69 7.33
N TYR A 155 19.64 0.23 7.78
CA TYR A 155 19.16 1.32 6.92
C TYR A 155 20.30 2.31 6.64
N PRO A 156 20.32 2.97 5.47
CA PRO A 156 21.42 3.87 5.07
C PRO A 156 21.74 4.99 6.06
N ASP A 157 20.73 5.55 6.74
CA ASP A 157 20.90 6.64 7.71
C ASP A 157 21.04 6.14 9.17
N ALA A 158 20.92 4.82 9.41
CA ALA A 158 21.07 4.26 10.74
C ALA A 158 22.55 4.12 11.12
N ALA A 159 22.85 4.03 12.41
CA ALA A 159 24.21 3.91 12.96
C ALA A 159 24.86 2.53 12.69
N ASN A 160 24.72 1.98 11.48
CA ASN A 160 25.14 0.64 11.08
C ASN A 160 24.60 -0.49 11.98
N VAL A 161 23.41 -0.29 12.56
CA VAL A 161 22.76 -1.31 13.39
C VAL A 161 21.90 -2.21 12.51
N ALA A 162 22.36 -3.45 12.32
CA ALA A 162 21.59 -4.48 11.63
C ALA A 162 20.24 -4.69 12.31
N GLN A 163 19.19 -4.86 11.50
CA GLN A 163 17.82 -4.99 11.99
C GLN A 163 17.38 -6.45 11.86
N PRO A 164 16.62 -6.99 12.82
CA PRO A 164 16.07 -8.33 12.65
C PRO A 164 15.08 -8.34 11.48
N LEU A 165 14.82 -9.53 10.95
CA LEU A 165 13.82 -9.73 9.88
C LEU A 165 12.50 -9.04 10.23
N ASP A 166 11.94 -8.31 9.27
CA ASP A 166 10.72 -7.55 9.45
C ASP A 166 9.50 -8.27 8.84
N PHE A 167 8.60 -8.72 9.72
CA PHE A 167 7.36 -9.43 9.38
C PHE A 167 6.22 -8.53 8.94
N ASN A 168 6.49 -7.23 8.79
CA ASN A 168 5.58 -6.21 8.25
C ASN A 168 6.18 -5.45 7.06
N SER A 169 7.33 -5.91 6.54
CA SER A 169 7.99 -5.35 5.35
C SER A 169 7.28 -5.70 4.04
N ALA A 170 7.80 -5.21 2.91
CA ALA A 170 7.31 -5.57 1.57
C ALA A 170 7.33 -7.09 1.30
N ASN A 171 8.21 -7.84 1.96
CA ASN A 171 8.34 -9.29 1.82
C ASN A 171 7.64 -10.07 2.96
N ALA A 172 6.95 -9.38 3.86
CA ALA A 172 6.27 -9.95 5.03
C ALA A 172 5.38 -11.14 4.69
N ARG A 173 4.58 -11.04 3.62
CA ARG A 173 3.64 -12.09 3.19
C ARG A 173 4.34 -13.43 3.05
N TYR A 174 5.51 -13.46 2.41
CA TYR A 174 6.30 -14.67 2.22
C TYR A 174 6.86 -15.21 3.53
N PHE A 175 7.25 -14.35 4.46
CA PHE A 175 7.72 -14.78 5.78
C PHE A 175 6.56 -15.39 6.59
N TRP A 176 5.39 -14.76 6.59
CA TRP A 176 4.18 -15.34 7.19
C TRP A 176 3.83 -16.70 6.56
N GLU A 177 3.94 -16.82 5.24
CA GLU A 177 3.69 -18.09 4.57
C GLU A 177 4.64 -19.20 5.03
N ILE A 178 5.94 -18.93 5.06
CA ILE A 178 6.97 -19.90 5.43
C ILE A 178 6.87 -20.31 6.91
N PHE A 179 6.74 -19.34 7.82
CA PHE A 179 6.85 -19.59 9.25
C PHE A 179 5.53 -19.93 9.93
N PHE A 180 4.39 -19.55 9.35
CA PHE A 180 3.08 -19.76 9.94
C PHE A 180 2.15 -20.59 9.05
N HIS A 181 1.82 -20.11 7.84
CA HIS A 181 0.77 -20.74 7.03
C HIS A 181 1.15 -22.13 6.55
N VAL A 182 2.38 -22.35 6.09
CA VAL A 182 2.83 -23.65 5.59
C VAL A 182 2.85 -24.69 6.73
N PRO A 183 3.48 -24.45 7.90
CA PRO A 183 3.41 -25.41 9.00
C PRO A 183 1.98 -25.69 9.48
N HIS A 184 1.12 -24.66 9.52
CA HIS A 184 -0.28 -24.81 9.90
C HIS A 184 -1.07 -25.64 8.88
N LEU A 185 -0.89 -25.39 7.58
CA LEU A 185 -1.53 -26.13 6.49
C LEU A 185 -1.13 -27.61 6.52
N ILE A 186 0.16 -27.89 6.70
CA ILE A 186 0.67 -29.27 6.77
C ILE A 186 0.09 -29.98 7.99
N ALA A 187 0.07 -29.33 9.16
CA ALA A 187 -0.56 -29.90 10.35
C ALA A 187 -2.05 -30.20 10.14
N HIS A 188 -2.78 -29.29 9.50
CA HIS A 188 -4.19 -29.51 9.16
C HIS A 188 -4.37 -30.68 8.20
N ARG A 189 -3.49 -30.83 7.22
CA ARG A 189 -3.54 -31.96 6.28
C ARG A 189 -3.28 -33.29 6.99
N LEU A 190 -2.24 -33.37 7.81
CA LEU A 190 -1.91 -34.58 8.58
C LEU A 190 -3.03 -34.97 9.54
N HIS A 191 -3.62 -33.98 10.23
CA HIS A 191 -4.78 -34.20 11.08
C HIS A 191 -5.96 -34.80 10.30
N SER A 192 -6.25 -34.29 9.10
CA SER A 192 -7.32 -34.84 8.25
C SER A 192 -7.06 -36.26 7.75
N GLU A 193 -5.80 -36.69 7.72
CA GLU A 193 -5.37 -38.05 7.35
C GLU A 193 -5.17 -38.96 8.57
N PHE A 194 -5.66 -38.56 9.75
CA PHE A 194 -5.54 -39.29 11.02
C PHE A 194 -4.09 -39.45 11.54
N ASP A 195 -3.11 -38.78 10.94
CA ASP A 195 -1.74 -38.72 11.47
C ASP A 195 -1.61 -37.60 12.51
N TYR A 196 -2.15 -37.87 13.70
CA TYR A 196 -2.18 -36.89 14.78
C TYR A 196 -0.82 -36.60 15.39
N ILE A 197 0.11 -37.57 15.37
CA ILE A 197 1.48 -37.37 15.88
C ILE A 197 2.26 -36.49 14.90
N GLY A 198 2.13 -36.74 13.60
CA GLY A 198 2.68 -35.86 12.57
C GLY A 198 2.14 -34.44 12.69
N ALA A 199 0.82 -34.28 12.83
CA ALA A 199 0.19 -32.98 13.01
C ALA A 199 0.70 -32.25 14.27
N GLU A 200 0.83 -32.95 15.40
CA GLU A 200 1.37 -32.41 16.65
C GLU A 200 2.81 -31.90 16.47
N ASN A 201 3.68 -32.68 15.81
CA ASN A 201 5.06 -32.29 15.52
C ASN A 201 5.14 -31.03 14.65
N TRP A 202 4.27 -30.90 13.64
CA TRP A 202 4.22 -29.69 12.83
C TRP A 202 3.73 -28.48 13.61
N LEU A 203 2.72 -28.65 14.47
CA LEU A 203 2.23 -27.59 15.35
C LEU A 203 3.28 -27.11 16.34
N HIS A 204 4.18 -27.99 16.80
CA HIS A 204 5.29 -27.61 17.69
C HIS A 204 6.26 -26.59 17.07
N ASN A 205 6.29 -26.42 15.74
CA ASN A 205 7.04 -25.34 15.09
C ASN A 205 6.38 -23.96 15.27
N ILE A 206 5.08 -23.91 15.58
CA ILE A 206 4.31 -22.68 15.80
C ILE A 206 4.07 -22.46 17.30
N PHE A 207 3.53 -23.48 17.97
CA PHE A 207 3.15 -23.48 19.37
C PHE A 207 3.61 -24.78 20.03
N ASN A 208 4.49 -24.67 21.01
CA ASN A 208 5.02 -25.81 21.74
C ASN A 208 4.82 -25.61 23.25
N PRO A 209 3.85 -26.30 23.88
CA PRO A 209 3.64 -26.19 25.33
C PRO A 209 4.71 -26.94 26.15
N GLN A 210 5.50 -27.81 25.52
CA GLN A 210 6.48 -28.67 26.19
C GLN A 210 7.83 -27.98 26.38
N ILE A 211 8.16 -27.04 25.49
CA ILE A 211 9.46 -26.36 25.45
C ILE A 211 9.24 -24.87 25.60
N ARG A 212 9.98 -24.24 26.52
CA ARG A 212 10.09 -22.79 26.54
C ARG A 212 11.06 -22.36 25.46
N VAL A 213 10.61 -21.51 24.55
CA VAL A 213 11.46 -20.93 23.52
C VAL A 213 12.63 -20.21 24.20
N GLN A 214 13.85 -20.49 23.75
CA GLN A 214 15.07 -19.94 24.35
C GLN A 214 15.05 -18.42 24.26
N ALA A 215 15.45 -17.76 25.35
CA ALA A 215 15.60 -16.31 25.35
C ALA A 215 16.68 -15.90 24.34
N LEU A 216 16.35 -14.96 23.45
CA LEU A 216 17.36 -14.26 22.67
C LEU A 216 18.23 -13.42 23.59
N ASN A 217 19.44 -13.11 23.15
CA ASN A 217 20.30 -12.13 23.78
C ASN A 217 20.46 -10.92 22.84
N PRO A 218 19.84 -9.76 23.14
CA PRO A 218 18.99 -9.44 24.30
C PRO A 218 17.57 -10.04 24.20
N PRO A 219 16.86 -10.22 25.33
CA PRO A 219 15.51 -10.78 25.32
C PRO A 219 14.50 -9.81 24.68
N PRO A 220 13.46 -10.31 23.99
CA PRO A 220 12.39 -9.48 23.45
C PRO A 220 11.60 -8.77 24.56
N GLN A 221 10.96 -7.65 24.21
CA GLN A 221 10.24 -6.78 25.14
C GLN A 221 9.01 -7.45 25.76
N GLU A 222 8.36 -8.35 25.02
CA GLU A 222 7.26 -9.21 25.48
C GLU A 222 7.66 -10.68 25.38
N GLU A 223 7.38 -11.47 26.43
CA GLU A 223 7.86 -12.84 26.55
C GLU A 223 6.77 -13.87 26.18
N TYR A 224 6.79 -14.33 24.92
CA TYR A 224 5.89 -15.36 24.42
C TYR A 224 6.50 -16.77 24.50
N ARG A 225 6.65 -17.27 25.73
CA ARG A 225 7.45 -18.47 26.07
C ARG A 225 7.13 -19.75 25.29
N TYR A 226 5.91 -19.92 24.80
CA TYR A 226 5.44 -21.15 24.15
C TYR A 226 5.18 -20.98 22.65
N TRP A 227 5.35 -19.76 22.12
CA TRP A 227 5.12 -19.45 20.71
C TRP A 227 6.47 -19.42 19.99
N ALA A 228 6.71 -20.42 19.16
CA ALA A 228 7.91 -20.53 18.34
C ALA A 228 7.82 -19.72 17.03
N CYS A 229 6.65 -19.14 16.73
CA CYS A 229 6.41 -18.26 15.60
C CYS A 229 6.41 -16.79 16.02
N ARG A 230 7.46 -16.05 15.67
CA ARG A 230 7.68 -14.63 15.93
C ARG A 230 6.58 -13.71 15.40
N PRO A 231 6.03 -13.85 14.17
CA PRO A 231 4.95 -12.97 13.72
C PRO A 231 3.67 -13.07 14.58
N LEU A 232 3.48 -14.18 15.31
CA LEU A 232 2.37 -14.31 16.27
C LEU A 232 2.66 -13.73 17.65
N ALA A 233 3.95 -13.53 17.95
CA ALA A 233 4.43 -12.93 19.18
C ALA A 233 4.48 -11.40 19.08
N GLU A 234 4.70 -10.85 17.89
CA GLU A 234 4.73 -9.40 17.69
C GLU A 234 3.31 -8.80 17.62
N PRO A 235 3.13 -7.52 17.98
CA PRO A 235 1.87 -6.82 17.77
C PRO A 235 1.58 -6.74 16.26
N GLY A 236 0.31 -6.95 15.89
CA GLY A 236 -0.10 -6.81 14.50
C GLY A 236 -0.31 -5.36 14.08
N ILE A 237 -0.69 -5.16 12.81
CA ILE A 237 -0.88 -3.84 12.23
C ILE A 237 -2.33 -3.66 11.77
N ALA A 238 -3.00 -2.64 12.31
CA ALA A 238 -4.38 -2.30 11.96
C ALA A 238 -4.62 -2.02 10.46
N SER A 239 -3.56 -1.79 9.67
CA SER A 239 -3.66 -1.59 8.22
C SER A 239 -4.21 -2.80 7.48
N TYR A 240 -4.00 -4.02 8.00
CA TYR A 240 -4.53 -5.24 7.36
C TYR A 240 -6.07 -5.28 7.38
N GLU A 241 -6.70 -4.91 8.50
CA GLU A 241 -8.15 -4.81 8.61
C GLU A 241 -8.76 -3.75 7.68
N LEU A 242 -8.04 -2.65 7.45
CA LEU A 242 -8.52 -1.58 6.56
C LEU A 242 -8.57 -2.00 5.09
N ASP A 243 -7.75 -2.98 4.68
CA ASP A 243 -7.75 -3.49 3.30
C ASP A 243 -8.99 -4.36 3.04
N ASN A 244 -9.36 -5.22 4.00
CA ASN A 244 -10.57 -6.03 3.89
C ASN A 244 -11.19 -6.40 5.25
N LEU A 245 -12.17 -5.61 5.68
CA LEU A 245 -12.90 -5.78 6.95
C LEU A 245 -13.66 -7.12 7.07
N GLY A 246 -13.95 -7.79 5.94
CA GLY A 246 -14.73 -9.03 5.92
C GLY A 246 -13.88 -10.30 5.89
N ASP A 247 -12.56 -10.17 5.72
CA ASP A 247 -11.65 -11.30 5.63
C ASP A 247 -11.15 -11.70 7.03
N PRO A 248 -11.43 -12.93 7.52
CA PRO A 248 -10.95 -13.37 8.82
C PRO A 248 -9.43 -13.38 8.93
N ASP A 249 -8.71 -13.62 7.82
CA ASP A 249 -7.24 -13.60 7.83
C ASP A 249 -6.71 -12.17 8.00
N ALA A 250 -7.36 -11.18 7.36
CA ALA A 250 -7.03 -9.75 7.52
C ALA A 250 -7.18 -9.29 8.98
N ILE A 251 -8.27 -9.70 9.65
CA ILE A 251 -8.52 -9.48 11.08
C ILE A 251 -7.49 -10.21 11.96
N ALA A 252 -6.98 -11.35 11.50
CA ALA A 252 -5.98 -12.09 12.24
C ALA A 252 -4.54 -11.57 12.06
N TYR A 253 -4.24 -10.89 10.94
CA TYR A 253 -2.97 -10.18 10.76
C TYR A 253 -2.91 -8.85 11.52
N SER A 254 -4.03 -8.13 11.64
CA SER A 254 -4.11 -6.93 12.46
C SER A 254 -3.96 -7.23 13.96
N GLU A 255 -4.57 -8.33 14.42
CA GLU A 255 -4.54 -8.78 15.80
C GLU A 255 -4.17 -10.27 15.86
N PRO A 256 -2.86 -10.61 15.96
CA PRO A 256 -2.34 -11.98 15.96
C PRO A 256 -2.89 -12.87 17.08
N LEU A 257 -3.57 -12.28 18.09
CA LEU A 257 -4.34 -13.03 19.07
C LEU A 257 -5.36 -14.00 18.42
N HIS A 258 -5.97 -13.64 17.29
CA HIS A 258 -6.94 -14.50 16.61
C HIS A 258 -6.28 -15.78 16.08
N TYR A 259 -5.13 -15.68 15.41
CA TYR A 259 -4.36 -16.85 15.00
C TYR A 259 -3.88 -17.66 16.20
N ARG A 260 -3.42 -17.02 17.27
CA ARG A 260 -3.01 -17.73 18.49
C ARG A 260 -4.15 -18.56 19.09
N LYS A 261 -5.37 -18.01 19.15
CA LYS A 261 -6.56 -18.75 19.59
C LYS A 261 -6.87 -19.92 18.65
N ASN A 262 -6.80 -19.71 17.34
CA ASN A 262 -7.06 -20.77 16.36
C ASN A 262 -6.08 -21.94 16.50
N ILE A 263 -4.77 -21.66 16.57
CA ILE A 263 -3.74 -22.69 16.74
C ILE A 263 -3.92 -23.46 18.04
N PHE A 264 -4.23 -22.77 19.13
CA PHE A 264 -4.48 -23.41 20.42
C PHE A 264 -5.68 -24.37 20.35
N ILE A 265 -6.81 -23.91 19.79
CA ILE A 265 -8.02 -24.74 19.62
C ILE A 265 -7.71 -25.95 18.74
N PHE A 266 -7.02 -25.73 17.62
CA PHE A 266 -6.66 -26.81 16.70
C PHE A 266 -5.72 -27.84 17.35
N TYR A 267 -4.75 -27.40 18.16
CA TYR A 267 -3.88 -28.29 18.93
C TYR A 267 -4.67 -29.17 19.91
N VAL A 268 -5.61 -28.58 20.66
CA VAL A 268 -6.47 -29.34 21.58
C VAL A 268 -7.35 -30.34 20.82
N ASN A 269 -7.94 -29.94 19.69
CA ASN A 269 -8.73 -30.84 18.86
C ASN A 269 -7.90 -32.01 18.32
N ASN A 270 -6.64 -31.78 17.96
CA ASN A 270 -5.72 -32.83 17.55
C ASN A 270 -5.45 -33.84 18.68
N LEU A 271 -5.26 -33.37 19.92
CA LEU A 271 -5.08 -34.25 21.08
C LEU A 271 -6.33 -35.06 21.41
N ILE A 272 -7.52 -34.45 21.32
CA ILE A 272 -8.80 -35.15 21.53
C ILE A 272 -8.98 -36.23 20.46
N ALA A 273 -8.76 -35.91 19.19
CA ALA A 273 -8.89 -36.85 18.08
C ALA A 273 -7.91 -38.03 18.20
N ARG A 274 -6.68 -37.77 18.66
CA ARG A 274 -5.70 -38.81 19.00
C ARG A 274 -6.17 -39.69 20.16
N GLY A 275 -6.73 -39.09 21.20
CA GLY A 275 -7.33 -39.79 22.34
C GLY A 275 -8.47 -40.70 21.91
N ASP A 276 -9.38 -40.20 21.08
CA ASP A 276 -10.52 -40.95 20.53
C ASP A 276 -10.05 -42.13 19.66
N MET A 277 -9.00 -41.93 18.84
CA MET A 277 -8.41 -43.00 18.04
C MET A 277 -7.84 -44.11 18.93
N LEU A 278 -7.09 -43.76 19.98
CA LEU A 278 -6.54 -44.73 20.93
C LEU A 278 -7.63 -45.43 21.74
N TYR A 279 -8.69 -44.71 22.12
CA TYR A 279 -9.81 -45.29 22.86
C TYR A 279 -10.56 -46.36 22.06
N ARG A 280 -10.66 -46.21 20.74
CA ARG A 280 -11.25 -47.22 19.84
C ARG A 280 -10.41 -48.48 19.71
N GLN A 281 -9.12 -48.44 20.06
CA GLN A 281 -8.29 -49.63 20.13
C GLN A 281 -8.65 -50.38 21.43
N LEU A 282 -9.62 -51.30 21.33
CA LEU A 282 -10.10 -52.13 22.45
C LEU A 282 -9.05 -53.15 22.96
N THR A 283 -7.77 -52.96 22.64
CA THR A 283 -6.68 -53.80 23.09
C THR A 283 -6.16 -53.27 24.43
N ARG A 284 -6.05 -54.15 25.43
CA ARG A 284 -5.34 -53.82 26.66
C ARG A 284 -3.90 -53.47 26.27
N PRO A 285 -3.36 -52.29 26.65
CA PRO A 285 -1.99 -51.94 26.31
C PRO A 285 -1.04 -53.01 26.89
N PRO A 286 -0.07 -53.51 26.10
CA PRO A 286 0.98 -54.35 26.65
C PRO A 286 1.80 -53.50 27.63
N SER A 287 1.62 -53.78 28.93
CA SER A 287 2.29 -53.19 30.09
C SER A 287 2.05 -51.69 30.38
N THR A 288 0.85 -51.35 30.83
CA THR A 288 0.73 -50.29 31.85
C THR A 288 1.47 -50.73 33.11
N LYS A 289 2.64 -50.14 33.40
CA LYS A 289 3.05 -49.97 34.81
C LYS A 289 1.95 -49.15 35.49
N PRO A 290 1.48 -49.55 36.67
CA PRO A 290 0.35 -48.90 37.32
C PRO A 290 0.80 -47.55 37.87
N ASN A 291 0.62 -46.47 37.10
CA ASN A 291 0.47 -45.15 37.69
C ASN A 291 -1.03 -44.94 37.96
N CYS A 292 -1.49 -45.59 39.02
CA CYS A 292 -2.62 -45.07 39.79
C CYS A 292 -2.17 -43.73 40.34
N ILE A 293 -2.91 -42.68 40.00
CA ILE A 293 -2.87 -41.41 40.70
C ILE A 293 -3.53 -41.69 42.06
N MET A 294 -2.72 -41.69 43.12
CA MET A 294 -3.14 -41.33 44.48
C MET A 294 -2.63 -39.92 44.75
#